data_AF-A0A0C3DWJ8-F1
#
_entry.id   AF-A0A0C3DWJ8-F1
#
_cell.length_a   1.000
_cell.length_b   1.000
_cell.length_c   1.000
_cell.angle_alpha   90.00
_cell.angle_beta   90.00
_cell.angle_gamma   90.00
#
_symmetry.space_group_name_H-M   'P 1'
#
loop_
_entity.id
_entity.type
_entity.pdbx_description
1 polymer ?
#
loop_
_entity_poly.entity_id
_entity_poly.type
_entity_poly.pdbx_seq_one_letter_code
_entity_poly.pdbx_strand_id
1 'polypeptide(L)'
;MSGGSNFLAKQKKADLADLAGSLGLEHDGLKKAELELELENYLTKNSAQYSSDSRFTSFYKRRSDSSPVKKEASSTLSDVDSKTKPVRRRVTKAAEDIGATDDSEVEPTGARARSALTRTPRASALSNLSFASSVPLPPSPAVVAEAIDRRTQVLRSKVSDAFDESGIVERAHATRESLSTVASVESLIILFELYFLRPELLSDRYAFTIPAISLLKTPDYAVKIPDLFLLLTSSFWGPASLWAVTTFFIPLIAAYFVNLTSKPKSRSSHTHFNYAFDPLTFNIVKALLTYVVFGQDVTFGGFVNLEHVARINSALYGGYQGVLVGTGIGTLITLYEAVIRK
;
A
#
# COMPACT_ATOMS: atom_id res chain seq x y z
N MET A 1 -1.21 -9.47 -29.55
CA MET A 1 -0.04 -9.13 -30.40
C MET A 1 1.08 -10.12 -30.09
N SER A 2 2.08 -10.23 -30.97
CA SER A 2 3.00 -11.38 -30.99
C SER A 2 3.86 -11.58 -29.72
N GLY A 3 4.01 -12.84 -29.33
CA GLY A 3 5.08 -13.31 -28.43
C GLY A 3 6.25 -14.00 -29.16
N GLY A 4 6.16 -14.18 -30.48
CA GLY A 4 7.17 -14.85 -31.31
C GLY A 4 8.31 -13.92 -31.75
N SER A 5 8.00 -12.66 -32.04
CA SER A 5 8.96 -11.61 -32.43
C SER A 5 10.18 -11.53 -31.50
N ASN A 6 9.98 -11.75 -30.20
CA ASN A 6 10.99 -11.65 -29.14
C ASN A 6 12.03 -12.81 -29.15
N PHE A 7 11.89 -13.79 -30.05
CA PHE A 7 12.93 -14.76 -30.39
C PHE A 7 13.76 -14.26 -31.58
N LEU A 8 13.11 -13.87 -32.69
CA LEU A 8 13.78 -13.43 -33.92
C LEU A 8 14.59 -12.15 -33.70
N ALA A 9 14.03 -11.16 -32.98
CA ALA A 9 14.69 -9.90 -32.66
C ALA A 9 16.04 -10.05 -31.93
N LYS A 10 16.27 -11.17 -31.23
CA LYS A 10 17.50 -11.45 -30.47
C LYS A 10 18.63 -12.02 -31.32
N GLN A 11 18.34 -12.55 -32.50
CA GLN A 11 19.35 -13.06 -33.42
C GLN A 11 20.08 -11.91 -34.13
N LYS A 12 21.28 -12.15 -34.65
CA LYS A 12 22.00 -11.19 -35.50
C LYS A 12 21.45 -11.24 -36.93
N LYS A 13 21.77 -10.24 -37.76
CA LYS A 13 21.31 -10.22 -39.17
C LYS A 13 21.85 -11.44 -39.96
N ALA A 14 23.08 -11.89 -39.67
CA ALA A 14 23.65 -13.09 -40.27
C ALA A 14 22.81 -14.32 -39.95
N ASP A 15 22.62 -14.64 -38.65
CA ASP A 15 21.84 -15.79 -38.21
C ASP A 15 20.39 -15.78 -38.76
N LEU A 16 19.78 -14.59 -38.96
CA LEU A 16 18.47 -14.46 -39.61
C LEU A 16 18.52 -14.72 -41.13
N ALA A 17 19.58 -14.31 -41.82
CA ALA A 17 19.79 -14.60 -43.24
C ALA A 17 20.07 -16.09 -43.47
N ASP A 18 20.88 -16.74 -42.61
CA ASP A 18 21.13 -18.18 -42.64
C ASP A 18 19.82 -18.97 -42.43
N LEU A 19 18.98 -18.54 -41.48
CA LEU A 19 17.65 -19.11 -41.27
C LEU A 19 16.73 -18.90 -42.49
N ALA A 20 16.71 -17.70 -43.08
CA ALA A 20 15.93 -17.41 -44.27
C ALA A 20 16.37 -18.29 -45.47
N GLY A 21 17.67 -18.38 -45.74
CA GLY A 21 18.24 -19.27 -46.75
C GLY A 21 17.88 -20.74 -46.50
N SER A 22 17.90 -21.20 -45.24
CA SER A 22 17.49 -22.57 -44.88
C SER A 22 16.00 -22.86 -45.08
N LEU A 23 15.17 -21.83 -45.19
CA LEU A 23 13.73 -21.89 -45.47
C LEU A 23 13.40 -21.60 -46.95
N GLY A 24 14.42 -21.38 -47.81
CA GLY A 24 14.22 -21.00 -49.21
C GLY A 24 13.68 -19.58 -49.40
N LEU A 25 13.83 -18.71 -48.41
CA LEU A 25 13.40 -17.31 -48.47
C LEU A 25 14.49 -16.42 -49.09
N GLU A 26 14.10 -15.59 -50.05
CA GLU A 26 14.94 -14.55 -50.61
C GLU A 26 15.21 -13.46 -49.56
N HIS A 27 16.49 -13.18 -49.32
CA HIS A 27 16.96 -12.41 -48.16
C HIS A 27 18.01 -11.34 -48.50
N ASP A 28 18.33 -11.17 -49.78
CA ASP A 28 19.26 -10.13 -50.23
C ASP A 28 18.61 -8.74 -50.15
N GLY A 29 19.43 -7.70 -49.97
CA GLY A 29 19.01 -6.30 -49.80
C GLY A 29 18.24 -5.95 -48.50
N LEU A 30 17.45 -6.87 -47.95
CA LEU A 30 16.52 -6.62 -46.84
C LEU A 30 17.21 -6.15 -45.54
N LYS A 31 16.56 -5.25 -44.80
CA LYS A 31 17.00 -4.80 -43.46
C LYS A 31 16.62 -5.84 -42.39
N LYS A 32 17.30 -5.81 -41.23
CA LYS A 32 17.04 -6.76 -40.12
C LYS A 32 15.56 -6.82 -39.71
N ALA A 33 14.90 -5.67 -39.57
CA ALA A 33 13.49 -5.60 -39.18
C ALA A 33 12.52 -6.14 -40.27
N GLU A 34 12.92 -6.06 -41.55
CA GLU A 34 12.14 -6.60 -42.68
C GLU A 34 12.27 -8.14 -42.71
N LEU A 35 13.48 -8.66 -42.52
CA LEU A 35 13.74 -10.11 -42.35
C LEU A 35 13.01 -10.72 -41.15
N GLU A 36 12.97 -10.04 -40.00
CA GLU A 36 12.22 -10.49 -38.82
C GLU A 36 10.72 -10.62 -39.10
N LEU A 37 10.14 -9.65 -39.81
CA LEU A 37 8.71 -9.64 -40.14
C LEU A 37 8.38 -10.77 -41.12
N GLU A 38 9.17 -10.94 -42.18
CA GLU A 38 8.90 -11.96 -43.19
C GLU A 38 9.11 -13.38 -42.64
N LEU A 39 10.12 -13.59 -41.80
CA LEU A 39 10.30 -14.85 -41.06
C LEU A 39 9.13 -15.13 -40.08
N GLU A 40 8.64 -14.12 -39.35
CA GLU A 40 7.49 -14.31 -38.45
C GLU A 40 6.20 -14.64 -39.22
N ASN A 41 6.01 -13.99 -40.38
CA ASN A 41 4.91 -14.20 -41.31
C ASN A 41 4.94 -15.64 -41.87
N TYR A 42 6.10 -16.08 -42.38
CA TYR A 42 6.30 -17.42 -42.94
C TYR A 42 6.17 -18.53 -41.89
N LEU A 43 6.81 -18.38 -40.72
CA LEU A 43 6.70 -19.35 -39.61
C LEU A 43 5.29 -19.40 -39.00
N THR A 44 4.51 -18.32 -39.09
CA THR A 44 3.09 -18.35 -38.69
C THR A 44 2.23 -19.08 -39.71
N LYS A 45 2.40 -18.79 -41.02
CA LYS A 45 1.70 -19.48 -42.12
C LYS A 45 1.97 -20.99 -42.12
N ASN A 46 3.24 -21.38 -42.04
CA ASN A 46 3.69 -22.77 -42.15
C ASN A 46 3.88 -23.46 -40.78
N SER A 47 3.18 -22.98 -39.76
CA SER A 47 3.35 -23.43 -38.36
C SER A 47 3.15 -24.93 -38.15
N ALA A 48 2.30 -25.59 -38.94
CA ALA A 48 2.10 -27.04 -38.89
C ALA A 48 3.32 -27.88 -39.35
N GLN A 49 4.21 -27.32 -40.17
CA GLN A 49 5.41 -28.02 -40.67
C GLN A 49 6.63 -27.75 -39.79
N TYR A 50 6.81 -26.51 -39.32
CA TYR A 50 8.01 -26.10 -38.57
C TYR A 50 7.87 -26.23 -37.05
N SER A 51 6.68 -26.55 -36.50
CA SER A 51 6.49 -26.74 -35.06
C SER A 51 7.25 -27.95 -34.48
N SER A 52 7.57 -28.94 -35.30
CA SER A 52 8.35 -30.13 -34.93
C SER A 52 9.87 -29.96 -35.07
N ASP A 53 10.36 -28.84 -35.61
CA ASP A 53 11.79 -28.59 -35.75
C ASP A 53 12.39 -28.10 -34.41
N SER A 54 13.51 -28.70 -34.01
CA SER A 54 14.28 -28.31 -32.84
C SER A 54 14.79 -26.87 -32.92
N ARG A 55 15.07 -26.37 -34.13
CA ARG A 55 15.51 -24.98 -34.40
C ARG A 55 14.44 -23.96 -34.01
N PHE A 56 13.18 -24.22 -34.38
CA PHE A 56 12.06 -23.30 -34.15
C PHE A 56 11.26 -23.62 -32.87
N THR A 57 11.60 -24.68 -32.14
CA THR A 57 10.99 -25.04 -30.85
C THR A 57 10.99 -23.85 -29.85
N SER A 58 12.03 -23.01 -29.84
CA SER A 58 12.10 -21.82 -28.97
C SER A 58 11.13 -20.69 -29.33
N PHE A 59 10.64 -20.65 -30.58
CA PHE A 59 9.62 -19.73 -31.08
C PHE A 59 8.22 -20.27 -30.76
N TYR A 60 7.94 -21.54 -31.05
CA TYR A 60 6.62 -22.14 -30.83
C TYR A 60 6.28 -22.42 -29.36
N LYS A 61 7.24 -22.91 -28.55
CA LYS A 61 6.99 -23.21 -27.12
C LYS A 61 6.51 -21.98 -26.32
N ARG A 62 7.01 -20.80 -26.68
CA ARG A 62 6.62 -19.52 -26.03
C ARG A 62 5.24 -19.02 -26.48
N ARG A 63 4.68 -19.58 -27.56
CA ARG A 63 3.34 -19.32 -28.10
C ARG A 63 2.30 -20.32 -27.57
N SER A 64 2.69 -21.56 -27.26
CA SER A 64 1.83 -22.50 -26.53
C SER A 64 1.63 -22.09 -25.07
N ASP A 65 2.68 -21.61 -24.41
CA ASP A 65 2.62 -21.12 -23.02
C ASP A 65 1.82 -19.80 -22.86
N SER A 66 1.43 -19.14 -23.96
CA SER A 66 0.77 -17.82 -23.95
C SER A 66 -0.74 -17.87 -24.21
N SER A 67 -1.43 -18.98 -23.93
CA SER A 67 -2.88 -19.10 -24.08
C SER A 67 -3.60 -19.32 -22.75
N PRO A 68 -4.35 -18.33 -22.21
CA PRO A 68 -5.19 -18.51 -21.02
C PRO A 68 -6.51 -19.19 -21.39
N VAL A 69 -6.43 -20.37 -22.02
CA VAL A 69 -7.61 -21.20 -22.29
C VAL A 69 -7.94 -21.97 -21.01
N LYS A 70 -9.06 -21.59 -20.37
CA LYS A 70 -9.64 -22.25 -19.19
C LYS A 70 -9.91 -23.73 -19.50
N LYS A 71 -8.94 -24.59 -19.22
CA LYS A 71 -9.07 -26.04 -19.36
C LYS A 71 -9.62 -26.59 -18.05
N GLU A 72 -10.86 -27.07 -18.09
CA GLU A 72 -11.56 -27.56 -16.90
C GLU A 72 -10.93 -28.87 -16.40
N ALA A 73 -10.76 -28.97 -15.09
CA ALA A 73 -10.07 -30.09 -14.46
C ALA A 73 -11.09 -31.17 -14.03
N SER A 74 -11.16 -32.25 -14.80
CA SER A 74 -11.61 -33.55 -14.26
C SER A 74 -10.49 -34.19 -13.44
N SER A 75 -10.86 -35.04 -12.49
CA SER A 75 -9.97 -35.66 -11.50
C SER A 75 -9.18 -36.85 -12.05
N THR A 76 -7.95 -37.09 -11.52
CA THR A 76 -7.62 -38.28 -10.70
C THR A 76 -6.18 -38.26 -10.13
N LEU A 77 -6.10 -38.37 -8.79
CA LEU A 77 -5.11 -39.05 -7.93
C LEU A 77 -3.70 -39.46 -8.48
N SER A 78 -2.65 -38.78 -8.00
CA SER A 78 -1.34 -39.32 -7.54
C SER A 78 -0.50 -38.14 -7.01
N ASP A 79 -0.33 -37.89 -5.71
CA ASP A 79 0.52 -38.58 -4.72
C ASP A 79 2.02 -38.19 -4.78
N VAL A 80 2.66 -38.08 -3.60
CA VAL A 80 4.08 -37.79 -3.27
C VAL A 80 4.77 -36.58 -3.95
N ASP A 81 4.90 -35.46 -3.23
CA ASP A 81 6.14 -35.05 -2.52
C ASP A 81 6.06 -33.60 -1.99
N SER A 82 6.40 -33.38 -0.72
CA SER A 82 6.34 -32.06 -0.07
C SER A 82 7.62 -31.24 -0.28
N LYS A 83 7.79 -30.63 -1.46
CA LYS A 83 8.92 -29.72 -1.75
C LYS A 83 8.53 -28.25 -1.84
N THR A 84 8.56 -27.57 -0.69
CA THR A 84 8.51 -26.11 -0.59
C THR A 84 9.71 -25.46 -1.30
N LYS A 85 9.46 -24.74 -2.40
CA LYS A 85 10.52 -24.02 -3.13
C LYS A 85 11.00 -22.82 -2.30
N PRO A 86 12.30 -22.70 -1.97
CA PRO A 86 12.81 -21.55 -1.23
C PRO A 86 12.76 -20.29 -2.10
N VAL A 87 12.14 -19.23 -1.60
CA VAL A 87 12.09 -17.91 -2.26
C VAL A 87 13.47 -17.27 -2.19
N ARG A 88 14.26 -17.45 -3.26
CA ARG A 88 15.64 -16.97 -3.38
C ARG A 88 15.69 -15.43 -3.52
N ARG A 89 15.55 -14.71 -2.40
CA ARG A 89 15.64 -13.24 -2.32
C ARG A 89 17.00 -12.77 -2.84
N ARG A 90 17.03 -12.21 -4.06
CA ARG A 90 18.25 -11.74 -4.72
C ARG A 90 18.69 -10.41 -4.11
N VAL A 91 19.58 -10.46 -3.12
CA VAL A 91 20.28 -9.27 -2.62
C VAL A 91 21.22 -8.76 -3.70
N THR A 92 20.95 -7.57 -4.23
CA THR A 92 21.86 -6.83 -5.11
C THR A 92 22.74 -5.93 -4.26
N LYS A 93 23.96 -6.39 -3.95
CA LYS A 93 25.01 -5.54 -3.39
C LYS A 93 25.52 -4.62 -4.49
N ALA A 94 25.44 -3.32 -4.29
CA ALA A 94 26.18 -2.31 -5.07
C ALA A 94 27.24 -1.69 -4.15
N ALA A 95 28.48 -1.62 -4.64
CA ALA A 95 29.50 -0.70 -4.16
C ALA A 95 29.09 0.72 -4.65
N GLU A 96 29.07 1.74 -3.79
CA GLU A 96 30.23 2.44 -3.21
C GLU A 96 30.93 3.28 -4.29
N ASP A 97 30.63 4.58 -4.28
CA ASP A 97 31.62 5.64 -4.47
C ASP A 97 31.16 6.91 -3.72
N ILE A 98 32.09 7.83 -3.46
CA ILE A 98 31.91 9.03 -2.62
C ILE A 98 31.96 10.29 -3.50
N GLY A 99 31.12 11.29 -3.22
CA GLY A 99 31.00 12.50 -4.03
C GLY A 99 30.76 13.78 -3.23
N ALA A 100 31.80 14.27 -2.54
CA ALA A 100 31.82 15.60 -1.93
C ALA A 100 33.26 16.17 -1.90
N THR A 101 33.60 16.96 -2.92
CA THR A 101 34.71 17.93 -3.00
C THR A 101 34.51 19.09 -2.01
N ASP A 102 35.45 19.94 -1.61
CA ASP A 102 36.93 20.07 -1.67
C ASP A 102 37.34 20.61 -0.26
N ASP A 103 38.56 20.57 0.28
CA ASP A 103 39.92 21.01 -0.13
C ASP A 103 40.89 20.45 0.99
N SER A 104 42.23 20.34 0.97
CA SER A 104 43.34 20.84 0.15
C SER A 104 44.57 19.88 0.18
N GLU A 105 45.69 20.30 -0.43
CA GLU A 105 47.04 19.69 -0.42
C GLU A 105 47.75 19.79 0.98
N VAL A 106 48.90 19.17 1.32
CA VAL A 106 50.07 18.66 0.57
C VAL A 106 50.75 17.44 1.28
N GLU A 107 51.47 16.61 0.53
CA GLU A 107 52.51 15.60 0.92
C GLU A 107 53.73 16.20 1.71
N PRO A 108 54.77 15.44 2.22
CA PRO A 108 55.07 13.99 2.15
C PRO A 108 55.57 13.28 3.44
N THR A 109 55.73 11.95 3.33
CA THR A 109 56.68 11.00 4.02
C THR A 109 57.47 11.36 5.32
N GLY A 110 57.36 10.49 6.34
CA GLY A 110 58.53 9.68 6.82
C GLY A 110 59.30 9.99 8.14
N ALA A 111 59.50 8.93 8.94
CA ALA A 111 60.66 8.60 9.82
C ALA A 111 60.82 9.10 11.30
N ARG A 112 60.85 8.09 12.22
CA ARG A 112 61.76 7.87 13.40
C ARG A 112 62.03 8.98 14.46
N ALA A 113 61.52 8.76 15.69
CA ALA A 113 62.22 8.88 17.00
C ALA A 113 61.29 8.40 18.15
N ARG A 114 61.69 8.12 19.41
CA ARG A 114 62.83 7.43 20.09
C ARG A 114 62.80 7.78 21.61
N SER A 115 62.07 7.01 22.44
CA SER A 115 62.30 6.81 23.90
C SER A 115 61.34 5.70 24.40
N ALA A 116 61.64 4.74 25.30
CA ALA A 116 62.47 4.66 26.53
C ALA A 116 61.80 5.34 27.75
N LEU A 117 61.64 4.75 28.96
CA LEU A 117 61.96 3.42 29.53
C LEU A 117 61.10 3.28 30.84
N THR A 118 60.60 2.12 31.31
CA THR A 118 61.26 1.28 32.36
C THR A 118 60.41 0.08 32.86
N ARG A 119 61.11 -1.05 33.10
CA ARG A 119 61.03 -2.06 34.20
C ARG A 119 59.63 -2.40 34.80
N THR A 120 59.03 -3.59 34.62
CA THR A 120 59.37 -4.99 35.07
C THR A 120 59.22 -5.24 36.59
N PRO A 121 58.73 -6.42 37.07
CA PRO A 121 58.91 -7.75 36.44
C PRO A 121 57.67 -8.68 36.34
N ARG A 122 57.87 -9.78 35.60
CA ARG A 122 57.05 -11.02 35.61
C ARG A 122 57.72 -12.05 36.54
N ALA A 123 56.93 -12.76 37.35
CA ALA A 123 57.15 -14.15 37.75
C ALA A 123 55.94 -14.64 38.57
N SER A 124 55.40 -15.85 38.51
CA SER A 124 55.14 -16.84 37.44
C SER A 124 54.75 -18.16 38.13
N ALA A 125 53.48 -18.55 38.01
CA ALA A 125 52.95 -19.91 38.20
C ALA A 125 53.02 -20.58 39.61
N LEU A 126 52.27 -21.69 39.72
CA LEU A 126 52.28 -22.72 40.77
C LEU A 126 51.66 -22.37 42.15
N SER A 127 50.33 -22.23 42.20
CA SER A 127 49.54 -22.49 43.41
C SER A 127 48.13 -23.05 43.15
N ASN A 128 47.99 -23.91 42.14
CA ASN A 128 46.80 -24.77 42.02
C ASN A 128 46.82 -25.82 43.16
N LEU A 129 46.14 -25.55 44.29
CA LEU A 129 45.63 -26.60 45.20
C LEU A 129 44.61 -26.07 46.23
N SER A 130 43.38 -26.57 46.09
CA SER A 130 42.36 -26.83 47.13
C SER A 130 41.94 -25.79 48.19
N PHE A 131 40.69 -25.34 48.02
CA PHE A 131 39.58 -25.33 48.99
C PHE A 131 39.55 -24.41 50.25
N ALA A 132 38.50 -23.56 50.26
CA ALA A 132 37.53 -23.33 51.35
C ALA A 132 37.92 -22.57 52.64
N SER A 133 37.71 -21.25 52.59
CA SER A 133 36.67 -20.60 53.42
C SER A 133 35.90 -19.62 52.52
N SER A 134 34.57 -19.63 52.40
CA SER A 134 33.51 -19.53 53.41
C SER A 134 33.40 -18.16 54.11
N VAL A 135 33.80 -17.08 53.42
CA VAL A 135 33.45 -15.69 53.77
C VAL A 135 32.79 -15.00 52.56
N PRO A 136 31.50 -14.66 52.62
CA PRO A 136 30.86 -13.84 51.60
C PRO A 136 31.30 -12.38 51.78
N LEU A 137 32.40 -12.00 51.14
CA LEU A 137 32.77 -10.59 51.02
C LEU A 137 31.62 -9.83 50.32
N PRO A 138 31.16 -8.68 50.84
CA PRO A 138 30.09 -7.93 50.21
C PRO A 138 30.53 -7.53 48.80
N PRO A 139 29.67 -7.70 47.77
CA PRO A 139 30.03 -7.39 46.41
C PRO A 139 30.41 -5.91 46.30
N SER A 140 31.59 -5.63 45.75
CA SER A 140 32.07 -4.27 45.50
C SER A 140 30.97 -3.45 44.78
N PRO A 141 30.75 -2.17 45.13
CA PRO A 141 29.71 -1.35 44.50
C PRO A 141 29.78 -1.34 42.97
N ALA A 142 30.98 -1.44 42.38
CA ALA A 142 31.18 -1.56 40.94
C ALA A 142 30.63 -2.89 40.37
N VAL A 143 30.80 -4.00 41.09
CA VAL A 143 30.28 -5.33 40.70
C VAL A 143 28.75 -5.38 40.84
N VAL A 144 28.19 -4.69 41.85
CA VAL A 144 26.73 -4.52 41.97
C VAL A 144 26.19 -3.66 40.83
N ALA A 145 26.86 -2.55 40.49
CA ALA A 145 26.49 -1.70 39.37
C ALA A 145 26.56 -2.45 38.03
N GLU A 146 27.63 -3.20 37.75
CA GLU A 146 27.75 -4.04 36.55
C GLU A 146 26.66 -5.13 36.50
N ALA A 147 26.37 -5.78 37.62
CA ALA A 147 25.31 -6.78 37.70
C ALA A 147 23.91 -6.18 37.51
N ILE A 148 23.66 -4.95 37.98
CA ILE A 148 22.41 -4.21 37.76
C ILE A 148 22.32 -3.74 36.31
N ASP A 149 23.37 -3.17 35.74
CA ASP A 149 23.37 -2.68 34.37
C ASP A 149 23.21 -3.83 33.37
N ARG A 150 23.94 -4.94 33.55
CA ARG A 150 23.76 -6.16 32.73
C ARG A 150 22.34 -6.74 32.83
N ARG A 151 21.71 -6.67 34.00
CA ARG A 151 20.27 -7.03 34.16
C ARG A 151 19.36 -6.02 33.47
N THR A 152 19.68 -4.73 33.54
CA THR A 152 18.93 -3.63 32.92
C THR A 152 19.02 -3.69 31.40
N GLN A 153 20.18 -4.01 30.84
CA GLN A 153 20.39 -4.25 29.41
C GLN A 153 19.58 -5.47 28.92
N VAL A 154 19.57 -6.59 29.65
CA VAL A 154 18.78 -7.78 29.29
C VAL A 154 17.26 -7.57 29.49
N LEU A 155 16.84 -6.77 30.46
CA LEU A 155 15.44 -6.36 30.59
C LEU A 155 15.04 -5.40 29.47
N ARG A 156 15.90 -4.43 29.13
CA ARG A 156 15.70 -3.48 28.03
C ARG A 156 15.63 -4.20 26.68
N SER A 157 16.50 -5.18 26.42
CA SER A 157 16.43 -5.98 25.20
C SER A 157 15.12 -6.76 25.16
N LYS A 158 14.76 -7.49 26.23
CA LYS A 158 13.48 -8.23 26.26
C LYS A 158 12.25 -7.34 26.12
N VAL A 159 12.30 -6.09 26.59
CA VAL A 159 11.24 -5.11 26.40
C VAL A 159 11.21 -4.57 24.97
N SER A 160 12.35 -4.35 24.29
CA SER A 160 12.33 -4.03 22.85
C SER A 160 11.91 -5.23 22.01
N ASP A 161 12.43 -6.42 22.28
CA ASP A 161 12.11 -7.67 21.58
C ASP A 161 10.60 -7.94 21.64
N ALA A 162 9.98 -7.81 22.84
CA ALA A 162 8.54 -7.96 23.02
C ALA A 162 7.71 -6.80 22.46
N PHE A 163 8.28 -5.59 22.36
CA PHE A 163 7.61 -4.43 21.74
C PHE A 163 7.61 -4.54 20.21
N ASP A 164 8.69 -5.01 19.61
CA ASP A 164 8.79 -5.30 18.18
C ASP A 164 7.92 -6.52 17.82
N GLU A 165 7.95 -7.60 18.64
CA GLU A 165 7.07 -8.78 18.50
C GLU A 165 5.58 -8.44 18.68
N SER A 166 5.24 -7.45 19.51
CA SER A 166 3.85 -6.98 19.64
C SER A 166 3.25 -6.46 18.33
N GLY A 167 4.11 -6.07 17.38
CA GLY A 167 3.73 -5.49 16.10
C GLY A 167 2.95 -4.18 16.23
N ILE A 168 2.95 -3.50 17.39
CA ILE A 168 2.21 -2.24 17.59
C ILE A 168 2.74 -1.15 16.64
N VAL A 169 4.07 -1.09 16.44
CA VAL A 169 4.71 -0.17 15.49
C VAL A 169 4.33 -0.50 14.04
N GLU A 170 4.42 -1.77 13.64
CA GLU A 170 4.00 -2.22 12.30
C GLU A 170 2.51 -1.94 12.05
N ARG A 171 1.64 -2.21 13.03
CA ARG A 171 0.21 -1.88 12.97
C ARG A 171 -0.04 -0.38 12.91
N ALA A 172 0.75 0.44 13.60
CA ALA A 172 0.67 1.90 13.53
C ALA A 172 1.15 2.45 12.17
N HIS A 173 2.14 1.81 11.54
CA HIS A 173 2.54 2.12 10.17
C HIS A 173 1.48 1.68 9.16
N ALA A 174 0.92 0.48 9.30
CA ALA A 174 -0.14 -0.02 8.42
C ALA A 174 -1.45 0.79 8.54
N THR A 175 -1.86 1.18 9.75
CA THR A 175 -3.01 2.09 9.92
C THR A 175 -2.69 3.48 9.40
N ARG A 176 -1.48 4.01 9.61
CA ARG A 176 -1.06 5.29 9.00
C ARG A 176 -1.08 5.21 7.47
N GLU A 177 -0.57 4.15 6.85
CA GLU A 177 -0.57 3.98 5.40
C GLU A 177 -1.99 3.89 4.85
N SER A 178 -2.87 3.10 5.51
CA SER A 178 -4.30 3.04 5.18
C SER A 178 -4.98 4.41 5.30
N LEU A 179 -4.78 5.13 6.42
CA LEU A 179 -5.36 6.44 6.69
C LEU A 179 -4.78 7.55 5.80
N SER A 180 -3.57 7.38 5.24
CA SER A 180 -2.92 8.34 4.35
C SER A 180 -3.36 8.22 2.88
N THR A 181 -4.36 7.39 2.58
CA THR A 181 -4.98 7.34 1.25
C THR A 181 -6.11 8.37 1.12
N VAL A 182 -6.23 9.00 -0.06
CA VAL A 182 -7.39 9.86 -0.43
C VAL A 182 -8.72 9.22 -0.04
N ALA A 183 -8.93 7.94 -0.41
CA ALA A 183 -10.18 7.23 -0.13
C ALA A 183 -10.48 7.10 1.38
N SER A 184 -9.46 7.03 2.24
CA SER A 184 -9.66 7.03 3.69
C SER A 184 -10.00 8.42 4.24
N VAL A 185 -9.47 9.49 3.64
CA VAL A 185 -9.85 10.87 4.03
C VAL A 185 -11.28 11.17 3.58
N GLU A 186 -11.67 10.78 2.38
CA GLU A 186 -13.05 10.87 1.88
C GLU A 186 -14.01 10.07 2.76
N SER A 187 -13.64 8.83 3.12
CA SER A 187 -14.41 8.00 4.05
C SER A 187 -14.56 8.66 5.42
N LEU A 188 -13.52 9.35 5.92
CA LEU A 188 -13.57 10.07 7.19
C LEU A 188 -14.48 11.30 7.11
N ILE A 189 -14.50 12.04 5.99
CA ILE A 189 -15.42 13.16 5.75
C ILE A 189 -16.88 12.66 5.72
N ILE A 190 -17.15 11.55 5.02
CA ILE A 190 -18.49 10.94 4.95
C ILE A 190 -18.91 10.40 6.33
N LEU A 191 -18.00 9.80 7.09
CA LEU A 191 -18.26 9.31 8.45
C LEU A 191 -18.52 10.47 9.44
N PHE A 192 -17.83 11.60 9.28
CA PHE A 192 -18.08 12.82 10.04
C PHE A 192 -19.48 13.38 9.75
N GLU A 193 -19.87 13.51 8.47
CA GLU A 193 -21.23 13.90 8.07
C GLU A 193 -22.29 12.95 8.65
N LEU A 194 -22.07 11.63 8.57
CA LEU A 194 -22.97 10.62 9.12
C LEU A 194 -23.07 10.69 10.65
N TYR A 195 -21.98 11.02 11.35
CA TYR A 195 -21.96 11.20 12.80
C TYR A 195 -22.83 12.38 13.26
N PHE A 196 -22.80 13.50 12.54
CA PHE A 196 -23.68 14.65 12.80
C PHE A 196 -25.12 14.44 12.33
N LEU A 197 -25.35 13.62 11.30
CA LEU A 197 -26.68 13.24 10.83
C LEU A 197 -27.37 12.20 11.74
N ARG A 198 -26.61 11.34 12.44
CA ARG A 198 -27.09 10.30 13.36
C ARG A 198 -28.12 10.78 14.41
N PRO A 199 -27.93 11.87 15.17
CA PRO A 199 -28.89 12.28 16.22
C PRO A 199 -30.26 12.74 15.68
N GLU A 200 -30.33 13.20 14.44
CA GLU A 200 -31.61 13.53 13.77
C GLU A 200 -32.32 12.27 13.26
N LEU A 201 -31.55 11.35 12.66
CA LEU A 201 -32.08 10.06 12.16
C LEU A 201 -32.50 9.10 13.29
N LEU A 202 -31.77 9.12 14.41
CA LEU A 202 -31.98 8.25 15.57
C LEU A 202 -32.08 9.11 16.84
N SER A 203 -33.29 9.61 17.10
CA SER A 203 -33.57 10.42 18.27
C SER A 203 -33.20 9.68 19.57
N ASP A 204 -32.49 10.38 20.46
CA ASP A 204 -31.97 9.82 21.71
C ASP A 204 -33.05 9.72 22.79
N ARG A 205 -33.66 8.52 22.91
CA ARG A 205 -34.64 8.19 23.94
C ARG A 205 -33.95 8.00 25.30
N TYR A 206 -34.60 8.47 26.36
CA TYR A 206 -34.20 8.18 27.74
C TYR A 206 -34.24 6.66 28.02
N ALA A 207 -33.16 6.11 28.56
CA ALA A 207 -33.06 4.69 28.94
C ALA A 207 -33.20 4.50 30.45
N PHE A 208 -32.28 5.07 31.22
CA PHE A 208 -32.23 4.98 32.67
C PHE A 208 -31.35 6.08 33.26
N THR A 209 -31.57 6.45 34.53
CA THR A 209 -30.61 7.24 35.31
C THR A 209 -29.58 6.33 35.96
N ILE A 210 -28.31 6.73 35.90
CA ILE A 210 -27.31 6.28 36.87
C ILE A 210 -27.50 7.17 38.10
N PRO A 211 -27.86 6.62 39.27
CA PRO A 211 -28.13 7.42 40.46
C PRO A 211 -26.85 8.01 41.04
N ALA A 212 -26.96 9.22 41.60
CA ALA A 212 -25.87 9.95 42.24
C ALA A 212 -25.22 9.14 43.37
N ILE A 213 -23.96 8.73 43.19
CA ILE A 213 -23.19 8.09 44.25
C ILE A 213 -22.62 9.19 45.15
N SER A 214 -23.31 9.46 46.26
CA SER A 214 -22.96 10.50 47.23
C SER A 214 -21.50 10.42 47.72
N LEU A 215 -20.94 9.21 47.79
CA LEU A 215 -19.54 8.94 48.15
C LEU A 215 -18.52 9.48 47.11
N LEU A 216 -18.90 9.59 45.84
CA LEU A 216 -18.06 10.11 44.75
C LEU A 216 -18.39 11.57 44.37
N LYS A 217 -19.43 12.17 44.96
CA LYS A 217 -19.98 13.50 44.57
C LYS A 217 -20.36 13.62 43.09
N THR A 218 -20.64 12.50 42.42
CA THR A 218 -21.14 12.50 41.04
C THR A 218 -22.64 12.84 41.02
N PRO A 219 -23.10 13.76 40.15
CA PRO A 219 -24.52 14.06 39.99
C PRO A 219 -25.28 12.92 39.30
N ASP A 220 -26.62 12.93 39.38
CA ASP A 220 -27.47 12.01 38.62
C ASP A 220 -27.21 12.19 37.11
N TYR A 221 -26.99 11.07 36.41
CA TYR A 221 -26.74 11.08 34.97
C TYR A 221 -27.82 10.29 34.22
N ALA A 222 -28.63 11.01 33.44
CA ALA A 222 -29.64 10.42 32.57
C ALA A 222 -29.01 9.85 31.30
N VAL A 223 -28.85 8.52 31.25
CA VAL A 223 -28.37 7.81 30.05
C VAL A 223 -29.47 7.83 29.00
N LYS A 224 -29.14 8.38 27.83
CA LYS A 224 -29.95 8.27 26.62
C LYS A 224 -29.32 7.28 25.65
N ILE A 225 -30.15 6.62 24.85
CA ILE A 225 -29.74 5.68 23.80
C ILE A 225 -30.50 5.99 22.51
N PRO A 226 -29.94 5.69 21.32
CA PRO A 226 -30.68 5.83 20.07
C PRO A 226 -31.92 4.94 20.08
N ASP A 227 -33.06 5.46 19.67
CA ASP A 227 -34.26 4.65 19.46
C ASP A 227 -34.11 3.79 18.18
N LEU A 228 -33.56 2.59 18.34
CA LEU A 228 -33.30 1.68 17.22
C LEU A 228 -34.57 1.21 16.49
N PHE A 229 -35.77 1.37 17.07
CA PHE A 229 -37.02 1.06 16.36
C PHE A 229 -37.32 2.05 15.24
N LEU A 230 -36.70 3.24 15.24
CA LEU A 230 -36.76 4.18 14.12
C LEU A 230 -36.16 3.57 12.84
N LEU A 231 -35.18 2.66 12.94
CA LEU A 231 -34.61 1.93 11.79
C LEU A 231 -35.64 1.08 11.03
N LEU A 232 -36.79 0.76 11.64
CA LEU A 232 -37.89 0.05 11.00
C LEU A 232 -38.97 0.98 10.42
N THR A 233 -38.80 2.30 10.55
CA THR A 233 -39.81 3.32 10.27
C THR A 233 -39.41 4.19 9.08
N SER A 234 -40.38 4.61 8.26
CA SER A 234 -40.15 5.50 7.10
C SER A 234 -39.48 6.83 7.47
N SER A 235 -39.68 7.33 8.70
CA SER A 235 -39.04 8.56 9.20
C SER A 235 -37.51 8.48 9.30
N PHE A 236 -36.93 7.28 9.38
CA PHE A 236 -35.48 7.08 9.23
C PHE A 236 -35.12 7.01 7.75
N TRP A 237 -35.75 6.10 7.01
CA TRP A 237 -35.38 5.78 5.63
C TRP A 237 -35.57 6.93 4.65
N GLY A 238 -36.56 7.81 4.83
CA GLY A 238 -36.77 8.98 3.98
C GLY A 238 -35.53 9.88 3.91
N PRO A 239 -35.13 10.55 5.00
CA PRO A 239 -33.92 11.37 5.03
C PRO A 239 -32.62 10.57 4.85
N ALA A 240 -32.51 9.36 5.42
CA ALA A 240 -31.29 8.55 5.31
C ALA A 240 -31.01 8.11 3.86
N SER A 241 -32.03 7.65 3.12
CA SER A 241 -31.87 7.25 1.72
C SER A 241 -31.66 8.45 0.80
N LEU A 242 -32.35 9.59 1.05
CA LEU A 242 -32.12 10.82 0.31
C LEU A 242 -30.66 11.26 0.41
N TRP A 243 -30.14 11.41 1.63
CA TRP A 243 -28.73 11.78 1.84
C TRP A 243 -27.76 10.75 1.24
N ALA A 244 -27.99 9.45 1.43
CA ALA A 244 -27.12 8.43 0.87
C ALA A 244 -27.11 8.44 -0.67
N VAL A 245 -28.25 8.70 -1.33
CA VAL A 245 -28.34 8.78 -2.79
C VAL A 245 -27.63 10.03 -3.31
N THR A 246 -27.89 11.20 -2.73
CA THR A 246 -27.33 12.48 -3.22
C THR A 246 -25.85 12.64 -2.90
N THR A 247 -25.42 12.16 -1.73
CA THR A 247 -24.10 12.47 -1.15
C THR A 247 -23.10 11.32 -1.34
N PHE A 248 -23.57 10.09 -1.57
CA PHE A 248 -22.71 8.92 -1.74
C PHE A 248 -22.94 8.18 -3.06
N PHE A 249 -24.14 7.64 -3.32
CA PHE A 249 -24.34 6.74 -4.47
C PHE A 249 -24.22 7.44 -5.84
N ILE A 250 -24.88 8.58 -6.08
CA ILE A 250 -24.78 9.27 -7.38
C ILE A 250 -23.34 9.80 -7.61
N PRO A 251 -22.65 10.43 -6.64
CA PRO A 251 -21.23 10.78 -6.78
C PRO A 251 -20.32 9.59 -7.08
N LEU A 252 -20.53 8.42 -6.43
CA LEU A 252 -19.75 7.21 -6.65
C LEU A 252 -19.99 6.60 -8.04
N ILE A 253 -21.25 6.59 -8.51
CA ILE A 253 -21.61 6.17 -9.88
C ILE A 253 -20.94 7.10 -10.90
N ALA A 254 -20.98 8.41 -10.68
CA ALA A 254 -20.33 9.37 -11.57
C ALA A 254 -18.80 9.19 -11.60
N ALA A 255 -18.17 8.98 -10.43
CA ALA A 255 -16.74 8.70 -10.30
C ALA A 255 -16.30 7.36 -10.93
N TYR A 256 -17.22 6.41 -11.12
CA TYR A 256 -16.96 5.17 -11.86
C TYR A 256 -16.92 5.39 -13.38
N PHE A 257 -17.89 6.15 -13.92
CA PHE A 257 -18.04 6.35 -15.37
C PHE A 257 -17.22 7.52 -15.93
N VAL A 258 -16.98 8.55 -15.14
CA VAL A 258 -16.19 9.75 -15.50
C VAL A 258 -14.92 9.74 -14.68
N ASN A 259 -13.78 9.61 -15.35
CA ASN A 259 -12.47 9.49 -14.70
C ASN A 259 -11.48 10.50 -15.26
N LEU A 260 -11.44 11.68 -14.63
CA LEU A 260 -10.64 12.84 -15.03
C LEU A 260 -9.16 12.66 -14.66
N THR A 261 -8.87 11.91 -13.60
CA THR A 261 -7.50 11.60 -13.15
C THR A 261 -6.79 10.58 -14.07
N SER A 262 -7.53 9.73 -14.78
CA SER A 262 -6.94 8.72 -15.67
C SER A 262 -6.40 9.34 -16.97
N LYS A 263 -5.08 9.30 -17.15
CA LYS A 263 -4.46 9.63 -18.44
C LYS A 263 -4.68 8.48 -19.43
N PRO A 264 -5.04 8.74 -20.71
CA PRO A 264 -5.08 7.70 -21.74
C PRO A 264 -3.69 7.08 -21.91
N LYS A 265 -3.63 5.81 -22.33
CA LYS A 265 -2.43 4.97 -22.37
C LYS A 265 -1.37 5.44 -23.38
N SER A 266 -0.69 6.54 -23.08
CA SER A 266 0.57 6.92 -23.74
C SER A 266 1.66 5.91 -23.39
N ARG A 267 2.46 5.54 -24.39
CA ARG A 267 3.14 4.23 -24.49
C ARG A 267 4.40 4.07 -23.62
N SER A 268 4.62 4.98 -22.66
CA SER A 268 5.92 5.15 -21.96
C SER A 268 5.83 5.68 -20.51
N SER A 269 4.64 5.78 -19.90
CA SER A 269 4.49 6.34 -18.54
C SER A 269 4.07 5.28 -17.53
N HIS A 270 4.90 5.04 -16.52
CA HIS A 270 4.66 4.05 -15.46
C HIS A 270 3.80 4.55 -14.30
N THR A 271 3.42 5.83 -14.26
CA THR A 271 2.59 6.43 -13.20
C THR A 271 1.10 6.11 -13.40
N HIS A 272 0.76 4.84 -13.14
CA HIS A 272 -0.62 4.35 -13.17
C HIS A 272 -1.41 4.79 -11.93
N PHE A 273 -2.30 5.78 -12.09
CA PHE A 273 -3.37 6.07 -11.14
C PHE A 273 -4.42 4.94 -11.17
N ASN A 274 -4.14 3.83 -10.48
CA ASN A 274 -5.03 2.67 -10.38
C ASN A 274 -6.17 2.89 -9.37
N TYR A 275 -6.91 3.99 -9.53
CA TYR A 275 -8.15 4.25 -8.79
C TYR A 275 -9.34 3.61 -9.52
N ALA A 276 -10.14 2.82 -8.81
CA ALA A 276 -11.35 2.19 -9.36
C ALA A 276 -12.54 3.17 -9.50
N PHE A 277 -12.50 4.27 -8.76
CA PHE A 277 -13.42 5.40 -8.79
C PHE A 277 -12.56 6.67 -8.75
N ASP A 278 -12.84 7.66 -9.59
CA ASP A 278 -12.07 8.92 -9.62
C ASP A 278 -12.48 9.86 -8.46
N PRO A 279 -11.62 10.06 -7.45
CA PRO A 279 -11.99 10.81 -6.25
C PRO A 279 -12.20 12.31 -6.55
N LEU A 280 -11.52 12.86 -7.57
CA LEU A 280 -11.74 14.25 -7.99
C LEU A 280 -13.16 14.43 -8.55
N THR A 281 -13.61 13.50 -9.40
CA THR A 281 -15.00 13.48 -9.90
C THR A 281 -16.01 13.23 -8.77
N PHE A 282 -15.71 12.34 -7.82
CA PHE A 282 -16.58 12.09 -6.65
C PHE A 282 -16.87 13.39 -5.89
N ASN A 283 -15.83 14.14 -5.51
CA ASN A 283 -16.02 15.38 -4.75
C ASN A 283 -16.73 16.47 -5.55
N ILE A 284 -16.44 16.63 -6.86
CA ILE A 284 -17.12 17.62 -7.71
C ILE A 284 -18.61 17.31 -7.84
N VAL A 285 -18.98 16.04 -8.07
CA VAL A 285 -20.39 15.64 -8.23
C VAL A 285 -21.13 15.71 -6.89
N LYS A 286 -20.48 15.29 -5.79
CA LYS A 286 -21.02 15.49 -4.44
C LYS A 286 -21.24 16.98 -4.14
N ALA A 287 -20.32 17.87 -4.49
CA ALA A 287 -20.46 19.31 -4.27
C ALA A 287 -21.65 19.89 -5.06
N LEU A 288 -21.75 19.55 -6.35
CA LEU A 288 -22.84 19.99 -7.23
C LEU A 288 -24.20 19.51 -6.70
N LEU A 289 -24.34 18.22 -6.38
CA LEU A 289 -25.59 17.67 -5.85
C LEU A 289 -25.92 18.26 -4.47
N THR A 290 -24.93 18.47 -3.61
CA THR A 290 -25.12 19.11 -2.30
C THR A 290 -25.69 20.52 -2.46
N TYR A 291 -25.11 21.32 -3.35
CA TYR A 291 -25.58 22.68 -3.63
C TYR A 291 -26.98 22.70 -4.24
N VAL A 292 -27.27 21.82 -5.20
CA VAL A 292 -28.57 21.78 -5.90
C VAL A 292 -29.69 21.22 -5.02
N VAL A 293 -29.41 20.21 -4.19
CA VAL A 293 -30.42 19.58 -3.30
C VAL A 293 -30.61 20.36 -2.01
N PHE A 294 -29.53 20.65 -1.26
CA PHE A 294 -29.61 21.22 0.09
C PHE A 294 -29.36 22.74 0.15
N GLY A 295 -28.94 23.36 -0.96
CA GLY A 295 -28.73 24.81 -1.06
C GLY A 295 -29.69 25.53 -2.01
N GLN A 296 -30.40 24.81 -2.88
CA GLN A 296 -31.36 25.34 -3.86
C GLN A 296 -32.72 24.61 -3.83
N ASP A 297 -32.92 23.69 -2.88
CA ASP A 297 -34.19 22.98 -2.62
C ASP A 297 -34.84 22.34 -3.86
N VAL A 298 -34.03 21.84 -4.80
CA VAL A 298 -34.54 21.29 -6.08
C VAL A 298 -35.19 19.93 -5.85
N THR A 299 -36.50 19.85 -6.07
CA THR A 299 -37.34 18.66 -5.79
C THR A 299 -37.20 17.52 -6.82
N PHE A 300 -36.46 17.74 -7.92
CA PHE A 300 -36.27 16.79 -9.03
C PHE A 300 -37.57 16.13 -9.53
N GLY A 301 -38.66 16.90 -9.66
CA GLY A 301 -39.95 16.40 -10.14
C GLY A 301 -40.74 15.58 -9.10
N GLY A 302 -40.36 15.63 -7.82
CA GLY A 302 -41.05 14.97 -6.72
C GLY A 302 -40.26 13.83 -6.06
N PHE A 303 -39.06 13.49 -6.56
CA PHE A 303 -38.20 12.49 -5.92
C PHE A 303 -37.52 12.99 -4.64
N VAL A 304 -37.45 14.31 -4.42
CA VAL A 304 -36.82 14.93 -3.24
C VAL A 304 -37.87 15.66 -2.40
N ASN A 305 -38.11 15.16 -1.19
CA ASN A 305 -39.01 15.76 -0.20
C ASN A 305 -38.32 16.91 0.55
N LEU A 306 -38.84 18.13 0.42
CA LEU A 306 -38.29 19.32 1.07
C LEU A 306 -38.20 19.21 2.60
N GLU A 307 -39.14 18.51 3.24
CA GLU A 307 -39.07 18.26 4.69
C GLU A 307 -37.84 17.42 5.08
N HIS A 308 -37.46 16.44 4.25
CA HIS A 308 -36.25 15.65 4.50
C HIS A 308 -34.99 16.47 4.24
N VAL A 309 -34.98 17.29 3.18
CA VAL A 309 -33.89 18.25 2.89
C VAL A 309 -33.67 19.19 4.09
N ALA A 310 -34.74 19.78 4.63
CA ALA A 310 -34.67 20.67 5.78
C ALA A 310 -34.09 19.97 7.03
N ARG A 311 -34.58 18.78 7.40
CA ARG A 311 -34.07 18.00 8.54
C ARG A 311 -32.59 17.64 8.39
N ILE A 312 -32.17 17.19 7.20
CA ILE A 312 -30.77 16.90 6.89
C ILE A 312 -29.91 18.16 7.04
N ASN A 313 -30.37 19.30 6.50
CA ASN A 313 -29.66 20.58 6.54
C ASN A 313 -29.55 21.16 7.97
N SER A 314 -30.52 20.91 8.86
CA SER A 314 -30.42 21.27 10.28
C SER A 314 -29.53 20.35 11.12
N ALA A 315 -29.31 19.11 10.67
CA ALA A 315 -28.50 18.12 11.38
C ALA A 315 -27.01 18.16 10.99
N LEU A 316 -26.72 18.45 9.72
CA LEU A 316 -25.35 18.56 9.22
C LEU A 316 -24.59 19.69 9.90
N TYR A 317 -23.31 19.46 10.21
CA TYR A 317 -22.44 20.46 10.83
C TYR A 317 -22.22 21.66 9.89
N GLY A 318 -22.88 22.78 10.16
CA GLY A 318 -22.91 23.94 9.26
C GLY A 318 -23.78 23.74 8.01
N GLY A 319 -24.74 22.80 8.05
CA GLY A 319 -25.65 22.51 6.95
C GLY A 319 -24.95 22.10 5.66
N TYR A 320 -25.55 22.43 4.52
CA TYR A 320 -24.97 22.20 3.19
C TYR A 320 -23.58 22.84 3.03
N GLN A 321 -23.29 23.95 3.72
CA GLN A 321 -22.01 24.65 3.62
C GLN A 321 -20.86 23.82 4.21
N GLY A 322 -21.10 23.09 5.31
CA GLY A 322 -20.11 22.17 5.87
C GLY A 322 -19.77 21.01 4.94
N VAL A 323 -20.78 20.45 4.26
CA VAL A 323 -20.57 19.39 3.24
C VAL A 323 -19.80 19.93 2.03
N LEU A 324 -20.09 21.17 1.59
CA LEU A 324 -19.30 21.83 0.55
C LEU A 324 -17.83 22.03 0.97
N VAL A 325 -17.57 22.46 2.21
CA VAL A 325 -16.20 22.54 2.76
C VAL A 325 -15.53 21.16 2.77
N GLY A 326 -16.25 20.10 3.15
CA GLY A 326 -15.78 18.72 3.06
C GLY A 326 -15.33 18.34 1.64
N THR A 327 -16.15 18.63 0.62
CA THR A 327 -15.78 18.38 -0.79
C THR A 327 -14.65 19.30 -1.30
N GLY A 328 -14.51 20.50 -0.74
CA GLY A 328 -13.38 21.39 -1.01
C GLY A 328 -12.07 20.83 -0.47
N ILE A 329 -12.08 20.28 0.74
CA ILE A 329 -10.94 19.57 1.33
C ILE A 329 -10.61 18.31 0.50
N GLY A 330 -11.62 17.52 0.12
CA GLY A 330 -11.45 16.35 -0.74
C GLY A 330 -10.80 16.69 -2.08
N THR A 331 -11.37 17.63 -2.85
CA THR A 331 -10.79 18.08 -4.13
C THR A 331 -9.35 18.58 -3.99
N LEU A 332 -9.04 19.40 -2.97
CA LEU A 332 -7.67 19.88 -2.72
C LEU A 332 -6.69 18.73 -2.46
N ILE A 333 -7.07 17.71 -1.69
CA ILE A 333 -6.21 16.55 -1.40
C ILE A 333 -6.02 15.68 -2.64
N THR A 334 -7.07 15.46 -3.45
CA THR A 334 -6.93 14.73 -4.73
C THR A 334 -5.97 15.43 -5.70
N LEU A 335 -6.05 16.77 -5.78
CA LEU A 335 -5.18 17.58 -6.62
C LEU A 335 -3.73 17.58 -6.10
N TYR A 336 -3.53 17.70 -4.79
CA TYR A 336 -2.22 17.62 -4.14
C TYR A 336 -1.52 16.28 -4.42
N GLU A 337 -2.23 15.16 -4.28
CA GLU A 337 -1.69 13.84 -4.59
C GLU A 337 -1.40 13.69 -6.11
N ALA A 338 -2.31 14.15 -6.97
CA ALA A 338 -2.12 14.13 -8.42
C ALA A 338 -0.96 15.00 -8.91
N VAL A 339 -0.59 16.06 -8.17
CA VAL A 339 0.59 16.90 -8.43
C VAL A 339 1.88 16.22 -7.94
N ILE A 340 1.89 15.61 -6.74
CA ILE A 340 3.09 14.96 -6.19
C ILE A 340 3.47 13.68 -6.94
N ARG A 341 2.49 12.94 -7.51
CA ARG A 341 2.75 11.72 -8.29
C ARG A 341 3.02 11.96 -9.80
N LYS A 342 3.32 13.19 -10.22
CA LYS A 342 3.42 13.59 -11.65
C LYS A 342 4.86 13.73 -12.15
#